data_AF-A0A3N5V7R0-F1
#
_entry.id   AF-A0A3N5V7R0-F1
#
_cell.length_a   1.000
_cell.length_b   1.000
_cell.length_c   1.000
_cell.angle_alpha   90.00
_cell.angle_beta   90.00
_cell.angle_gamma   90.00
#
_symmetry.space_group_name_H-M   'P 1'
#
loop_
_entity.id
_entity.type
_entity.pdbx_description
1 polymer ?
#
loop_
_entity_poly.entity_id
_entity_poly.type
_entity_poly.pdbx_seq_one_letter_code
_entity_poly.pdbx_strand_id
1 'polypeptide(L)'
;MSNKHVTEWLNAYLDGELNSRQLQHVEAHLTECQVCQAELESLERLSSLLQEVPAPEFTSPERFAAQVNLRLPHERAATSEKKAFEIGWWMIPVGLLGTWIFIGTSFFVSDILSVANNLGVLAGASDWLVFDSASQADWSAALGQFGFLSGNSLDWAAATEAFTRTSLLEITLQVSIALLYLSWLAIWWARRRRQGHGQLLEG
;
A
#
# COMPACT_ATOMS: atom_id res chain seq x y z
N MET A 1 -38.11 61.62 16.79
CA MET A 1 -37.19 60.47 16.71
C MET A 1 -37.91 59.33 16.01
N SER A 2 -37.35 58.77 14.94
CA SER A 2 -37.94 57.58 14.29
C SER A 2 -38.01 56.45 15.30
N ASN A 3 -39.22 56.12 15.73
CA ASN A 3 -39.52 55.03 16.63
C ASN A 3 -39.34 53.73 15.81
N LYS A 4 -38.10 53.24 15.73
CA LYS A 4 -37.78 52.02 14.97
C LYS A 4 -38.48 50.86 15.70
N HIS A 5 -39.45 50.24 15.03
CA HIS A 5 -40.12 49.04 15.51
C HIS A 5 -39.10 47.92 15.81
N VAL A 6 -39.40 47.08 16.80
CA VAL A 6 -38.54 45.95 17.21
C VAL A 6 -38.94 44.62 16.55
N THR A 7 -39.61 44.67 15.40
CA THR A 7 -40.17 43.49 14.71
C THR A 7 -39.13 42.40 14.46
N GLU A 8 -37.87 42.78 14.19
CA GLU A 8 -36.75 41.83 13.99
C GLU A 8 -36.41 41.01 15.24
N TRP A 9 -36.76 41.49 16.44
CA TRP A 9 -36.45 40.84 17.71
C TRP A 9 -37.65 40.08 18.31
N LEU A 10 -38.84 40.17 17.72
CA LEU A 10 -40.05 39.51 18.25
C LEU A 10 -39.97 37.98 18.18
N ASN A 11 -39.43 37.41 17.09
CA ASN A 11 -39.24 35.95 17.01
C ASN A 11 -38.23 35.45 18.05
N ALA A 12 -37.06 36.11 18.14
CA ALA A 12 -36.06 35.77 19.16
C ALA A 12 -36.57 35.98 20.59
N TYR A 13 -37.48 36.94 20.81
CA TYR A 13 -38.18 37.11 22.08
C TYR A 13 -39.11 35.92 22.39
N LEU A 14 -39.88 35.46 21.39
CA LEU A 14 -40.77 34.30 21.51
C LEU A 14 -39.98 33.00 21.80
N ASP A 15 -38.81 32.84 21.16
CA ASP A 15 -37.93 31.68 21.33
C ASP A 15 -37.05 31.76 22.60
N GLY A 16 -37.06 32.91 23.30
CA GLY A 16 -36.26 33.14 24.51
C GLY A 16 -34.75 33.31 24.25
N GLU A 17 -34.35 33.65 23.02
CA GLU A 17 -32.95 33.76 22.59
C GLU A 17 -32.34 35.16 22.80
N LEU A 18 -33.10 36.13 23.33
CA LEU A 18 -32.61 37.49 23.57
C LEU A 18 -31.71 37.59 24.81
N ASN A 19 -30.66 38.41 24.72
CA ASN A 19 -29.86 38.75 25.89
C ASN A 19 -30.59 39.76 26.81
N SER A 20 -30.15 39.87 28.06
CA SER A 20 -30.84 40.66 29.11
C SER A 20 -31.06 42.13 28.74
N ARG A 21 -30.14 42.74 27.98
CA ARG A 21 -30.27 44.14 27.55
C ARG A 21 -31.29 44.30 26.42
N GLN A 22 -31.30 43.36 25.47
CA GLN A 22 -32.26 43.33 24.37
C GLN A 22 -33.67 43.04 24.87
N LEU A 23 -33.81 42.10 25.81
CA LEU A 23 -35.09 41.75 26.43
C LEU A 23 -35.74 42.98 27.08
N GLN A 24 -35.01 43.69 27.95
CA GLN A 24 -35.51 44.92 28.59
C GLN A 24 -35.91 46.00 27.58
N HIS A 25 -35.17 46.12 26.47
CA HIS A 25 -35.48 47.08 25.42
C HIS A 25 -36.76 46.70 24.65
N VAL A 26 -36.95 45.41 24.35
CA VAL A 26 -38.16 44.91 23.70
C VAL A 26 -39.37 45.06 24.62
N GLU A 27 -39.24 44.70 25.90
CA GLU A 27 -40.31 44.85 26.89
C GLU A 27 -40.73 46.31 27.06
N ALA A 28 -39.77 47.23 27.20
CA ALA A 28 -40.06 48.66 27.27
C ALA A 28 -40.78 49.15 26.00
N HIS A 29 -40.31 48.76 24.82
CA HIS A 29 -40.93 49.14 23.55
C HIS A 29 -42.35 48.55 23.39
N LEU A 30 -42.57 47.33 23.85
CA LEU A 30 -43.89 46.69 23.84
C LEU A 30 -44.88 47.45 24.71
N THR A 31 -44.47 48.14 25.79
CA THR A 31 -45.41 48.96 26.58
C THR A 31 -45.90 50.22 25.85
N GLU A 32 -45.12 50.72 24.89
CA GLU A 32 -45.39 52.00 24.20
C GLU A 32 -45.93 51.81 22.77
N CYS A 33 -45.66 50.66 22.13
CA CYS A 33 -45.98 50.43 20.72
C CYS A 33 -47.06 49.36 20.50
N GLN A 34 -48.28 49.82 20.19
CA GLN A 34 -49.42 48.94 19.90
C GLN A 34 -49.22 48.09 18.63
N VAL A 35 -48.43 48.57 17.65
CA VAL A 35 -48.12 47.82 16.43
C VAL A 35 -47.28 46.58 16.76
N CYS A 36 -46.23 46.74 17.57
CA CYS A 36 -45.39 45.61 17.96
C CYS A 36 -46.10 44.62 18.89
N GLN A 37 -47.06 45.08 19.70
CA GLN A 37 -47.94 44.18 20.47
C GLN A 37 -48.83 43.33 19.55
N ALA A 38 -49.45 43.94 18.53
CA ALA A 38 -50.31 43.22 17.59
C ALA A 38 -49.52 42.20 16.76
N GLU A 39 -48.29 42.53 16.36
CA GLU A 39 -47.37 41.60 15.69
C GLU A 39 -47.01 40.43 16.60
N LEU A 40 -46.65 40.68 17.87
CA LEU A 40 -46.34 39.63 18.83
C LEU A 40 -47.52 38.67 19.04
N GLU A 41 -48.73 39.22 19.22
CA GLU A 41 -49.95 38.41 19.37
C GLU A 41 -50.22 37.55 18.12
N SER A 42 -49.92 38.06 16.92
CA SER A 42 -50.05 37.28 15.69
C SER A 42 -49.07 36.10 15.62
N LEU A 43 -47.84 36.28 16.10
CA LEU A 43 -46.81 35.24 16.18
C LEU A 43 -47.18 34.18 17.24
N GLU A 44 -47.69 34.61 18.39
CA GLU A 44 -48.18 33.70 19.44
C GLU A 44 -49.34 32.83 18.95
N ARG A 45 -50.31 33.40 18.23
CA ARG A 45 -51.41 32.64 17.62
C ARG A 45 -50.92 31.64 16.58
N LEU A 46 -49.91 32.00 15.78
CA LEU A 46 -49.33 31.07 14.81
C LEU A 46 -48.63 29.91 15.54
N SER A 47 -47.85 30.21 16.58
CA SER A 47 -47.18 29.20 17.41
C SER A 47 -48.17 28.24 18.06
N SER A 48 -49.28 28.75 18.60
CA SER A 48 -50.31 27.90 19.20
C SER A 48 -50.96 26.97 18.17
N LEU A 49 -51.29 27.47 16.97
CA LEU A 49 -51.83 26.65 15.89
C LEU A 49 -50.87 25.54 15.44
N LEU A 50 -49.56 25.80 15.46
CA LEU A 50 -48.55 24.80 15.13
C LEU A 50 -48.40 23.75 16.25
N GLN A 51 -48.54 24.15 17.51
CA GLN A 51 -48.50 23.24 18.67
C GLN A 51 -49.75 22.34 18.76
N GLU A 52 -50.89 22.76 18.21
CA GLU A 52 -52.10 21.94 18.11
C GLU A 52 -51.96 20.77 17.13
N VAL A 53 -50.93 20.77 16.27
CA VAL A 53 -50.64 19.65 15.37
C VAL A 53 -50.07 18.49 16.20
N PRO A 54 -50.70 17.30 16.18
CA PRO A 54 -50.20 16.16 16.92
C PRO A 54 -48.78 15.84 16.48
N ALA A 55 -47.86 15.78 17.44
CA ALA A 55 -46.48 15.41 17.17
C ALA A 55 -46.45 14.03 16.50
N PRO A 56 -45.67 13.87 15.41
CA PRO A 56 -45.54 12.57 14.78
C PRO A 56 -44.99 11.57 15.81
N GLU A 57 -45.49 10.34 15.77
CA GLU A 57 -44.92 9.26 16.59
C GLU A 57 -43.44 9.10 16.22
N PHE A 58 -42.55 9.55 17.10
CA PHE A 58 -41.12 9.40 16.90
C PHE A 58 -40.80 7.91 16.90
N THR A 59 -40.23 7.44 15.79
CA THR A 59 -39.76 6.06 15.68
C THR A 59 -38.69 5.81 16.73
N SER A 60 -38.73 4.65 17.39
CA SER A 60 -37.72 4.33 18.41
C SER A 60 -36.30 4.35 17.79
N PRO A 61 -35.27 4.74 18.56
CA PRO A 61 -33.89 4.82 18.07
C PRO A 61 -33.42 3.52 17.41
N GLU A 62 -33.87 2.38 17.94
CA GLU A 62 -33.53 1.05 17.43
C GLU A 62 -34.17 0.79 16.06
N ARG A 63 -35.44 1.19 15.89
CA ARG A 63 -36.15 1.04 14.61
C ARG A 63 -35.57 1.98 13.55
N PHE A 64 -35.19 3.20 13.94
CA PHE A 64 -34.50 4.14 13.06
C PHE A 64 -33.13 3.60 12.63
N ALA A 65 -32.31 3.15 13.59
CA ALA A 65 -31.00 2.57 13.30
C ALA A 65 -31.12 1.36 12.37
N ALA A 66 -32.10 0.48 12.59
CA ALA A 66 -32.38 -0.64 11.69
C ALA A 66 -32.75 -0.16 10.27
N GLN A 67 -33.59 0.86 10.15
CA GLN A 67 -34.04 1.37 8.86
C GLN A 67 -32.93 2.10 8.09
N VAL A 68 -32.03 2.79 8.80
CA VAL A 68 -30.82 3.39 8.22
C VAL A 68 -29.83 2.32 7.78
N ASN A 69 -29.60 1.29 8.62
CA ASN A 69 -28.69 0.20 8.29
C ASN A 69 -29.13 -0.59 7.05
N LEU A 70 -30.44 -0.73 6.84
CA LEU A 70 -31.00 -1.33 5.61
C LEU A 70 -30.82 -0.45 4.36
N ARG A 71 -30.68 0.87 4.51
CA ARG A 71 -30.50 1.82 3.40
C ARG A 71 -29.05 2.15 3.11
N LEU A 72 -28.15 1.84 4.03
CA LEU A 72 -26.72 2.00 3.81
C LEU A 72 -26.28 1.01 2.71
N PRO A 73 -25.57 1.50 1.68
CA PRO A 73 -24.90 0.61 0.75
C PRO A 73 -24.02 -0.30 1.57
N HIS A 74 -24.36 -1.58 1.62
CA HIS A 74 -23.45 -2.56 2.15
C HIS A 74 -22.25 -2.53 1.21
N GLU A 75 -21.14 -1.90 1.63
CA GLU A 75 -19.82 -2.27 1.14
C GLU A 75 -19.69 -3.75 1.46
N ARG A 76 -20.14 -4.57 0.50
CA ARG A 76 -19.96 -6.01 0.52
C ARG A 76 -18.50 -6.23 0.87
N ALA A 77 -18.25 -7.18 1.76
CA ALA A 77 -16.95 -7.66 2.20
C ALA A 77 -16.08 -8.20 1.04
N ALA A 78 -15.86 -7.41 -0.01
CA ALA A 78 -14.97 -7.62 -1.14
C ALA A 78 -13.50 -7.48 -0.73
N THR A 79 -13.23 -7.35 0.58
CA THR A 79 -11.89 -7.23 1.13
C THR A 79 -11.21 -8.59 1.32
N SER A 80 -11.96 -9.71 1.35
CA SER A 80 -11.35 -11.04 1.51
C SER A 80 -10.66 -11.51 0.22
N GLU A 81 -11.31 -11.35 -0.93
CA GLU A 81 -10.73 -11.76 -2.22
C GLU A 81 -9.56 -10.86 -2.63
N LYS A 82 -9.65 -9.55 -2.36
CA LYS A 82 -8.54 -8.62 -2.62
C LYS A 82 -7.32 -8.91 -1.74
N LYS A 83 -7.50 -9.31 -0.48
CA LYS A 83 -6.39 -9.68 0.41
C LYS A 83 -5.66 -10.94 -0.04
N ALA A 84 -6.39 -11.97 -0.46
CA ALA A 84 -5.78 -13.22 -0.92
C ALA A 84 -4.96 -13.02 -2.21
N PHE A 85 -5.48 -12.23 -3.15
CA PHE A 85 -4.77 -11.88 -4.38
C PHE A 85 -3.51 -11.05 -4.12
N GLU A 86 -3.54 -10.18 -3.11
CA GLU A 86 -2.40 -9.34 -2.72
C GLU A 86 -1.26 -10.15 -2.07
N ILE A 87 -1.60 -11.18 -1.29
CA ILE A 87 -0.62 -12.11 -0.70
C ILE A 87 -0.07 -13.06 -1.79
N GLY A 88 -0.92 -13.53 -2.70
CA GLY A 88 -0.49 -14.36 -3.83
C GLY A 88 0.49 -13.63 -4.75
N TRP A 89 0.22 -12.36 -5.06
CA TRP A 89 1.12 -11.52 -5.85
C TRP A 89 2.47 -11.26 -5.15
N TRP A 90 2.51 -11.25 -3.82
CA TRP A 90 3.74 -11.10 -3.04
C TRP A 90 4.66 -12.33 -3.08
N MET A 91 4.10 -13.53 -3.29
CA MET A 91 4.85 -14.79 -3.31
C MET A 91 5.46 -15.13 -4.67
N ILE A 92 4.87 -14.67 -5.78
CA ILE A 92 5.41 -14.83 -7.15
C ILE A 92 6.90 -14.44 -7.22
N PRO A 93 7.30 -13.25 -6.77
CA PRO A 93 8.68 -12.80 -6.92
C PRO A 93 9.60 -13.66 -6.02
N VAL A 94 9.16 -14.14 -4.85
CA VAL A 94 9.96 -15.02 -3.96
C VAL A 94 10.16 -16.40 -4.57
N GLY A 95 9.11 -16.97 -5.18
CA GLY A 95 9.18 -18.25 -5.88
C GLY A 95 10.12 -18.23 -7.09
N LEU A 96 10.13 -17.12 -7.84
CA LEU A 96 11.05 -16.90 -8.95
C LEU A 96 12.52 -16.89 -8.49
N LEU A 97 12.82 -16.21 -7.38
CA LEU A 97 14.14 -16.18 -6.76
C LEU A 97 14.59 -17.57 -6.30
N GLY A 98 13.70 -18.31 -5.61
CA GLY A 98 13.99 -19.66 -5.15
C GLY A 98 14.26 -20.63 -6.30
N THR A 99 13.44 -20.57 -7.36
CA THR A 99 13.60 -21.38 -8.57
C THR A 99 14.93 -21.05 -9.27
N TRP A 100 15.30 -19.78 -9.32
CA TRP A 100 16.52 -19.34 -9.97
C TRP A 100 17.79 -19.68 -9.19
N ILE A 101 17.80 -19.52 -7.86
CA ILE A 101 18.90 -19.97 -7.00
C ILE A 101 19.11 -21.48 -7.16
N PHE A 102 18.01 -22.24 -7.21
CA PHE A 102 18.06 -23.69 -7.39
C PHE A 102 18.69 -24.07 -8.74
N ILE A 103 18.30 -23.40 -9.83
CA ILE A 103 18.88 -23.62 -11.16
C ILE A 103 20.37 -23.24 -11.17
N GLY A 104 20.75 -22.09 -10.63
CA GLY A 104 22.15 -21.64 -10.57
C GLY A 104 23.04 -22.58 -9.74
N THR A 105 22.52 -23.10 -8.63
CA THR A 105 23.25 -24.06 -7.79
C THR A 105 23.54 -25.36 -8.54
N SER A 106 22.57 -25.88 -9.31
CA SER A 106 22.78 -27.09 -10.13
C SER A 106 23.87 -26.90 -11.18
N PHE A 107 23.87 -25.75 -11.88
CA PHE A 107 24.91 -25.46 -12.87
C PHE A 107 26.30 -25.34 -12.23
N PHE A 108 26.39 -24.71 -11.06
CA PHE A 108 27.65 -24.57 -10.32
C PHE A 108 28.23 -25.92 -9.85
N VAL A 109 27.37 -26.84 -9.40
CA VAL A 109 27.79 -28.20 -9.01
C VAL A 109 28.30 -28.98 -10.22
N SER A 110 27.62 -28.89 -11.37
CA SER A 110 28.10 -29.50 -12.62
C SER A 110 29.46 -28.96 -13.05
N ASP A 111 29.67 -27.65 -12.91
CA ASP A 111 30.93 -26.98 -13.30
C ASP A 111 32.10 -27.39 -12.39
N ILE A 112 31.88 -27.42 -11.07
CA ILE A 112 32.85 -27.95 -10.10
C ILE A 112 33.19 -29.41 -10.39
N LEU A 113 32.19 -30.24 -10.70
CA LEU A 113 32.39 -31.65 -10.97
C LEU A 113 33.20 -31.87 -12.26
N SER A 114 32.97 -31.05 -13.29
CA SER A 114 33.75 -31.05 -14.53
C SER A 114 35.22 -30.71 -14.28
N VAL A 115 35.49 -29.67 -13.47
CA VAL A 115 36.85 -29.28 -13.07
C VAL A 115 37.54 -30.37 -12.24
N ALA A 116 36.82 -30.99 -11.29
CA ALA A 116 37.36 -32.08 -10.47
C ALA A 116 37.70 -33.33 -11.30
N ASN A 117 36.95 -33.61 -12.36
CA ASN A 117 37.25 -34.67 -13.30
C ASN A 117 38.49 -34.34 -14.15
N ASN A 118 38.58 -33.12 -14.66
CA ASN A 118 39.72 -32.66 -15.47
C ASN A 118 41.04 -32.69 -14.68
N LEU A 119 41.00 -32.40 -13.37
CA LEU A 119 42.14 -32.46 -12.46
C LEU A 119 42.50 -33.90 -12.01
N GLY A 120 41.80 -34.93 -12.49
CA GLY A 120 42.09 -36.34 -12.17
C GLY A 120 41.78 -36.74 -10.72
N VAL A 121 41.17 -35.86 -9.92
CA VAL A 121 40.79 -36.12 -8.51
C VAL A 121 39.69 -37.20 -8.43
N LEU A 122 38.88 -37.31 -9.48
CA LEU A 122 37.80 -38.30 -9.62
C LEU A 122 38.20 -39.54 -10.42
N ALA A 123 39.50 -39.82 -10.62
CA ALA A 123 39.98 -40.95 -11.45
C ALA A 123 39.47 -42.35 -11.02
N GLY A 124 38.81 -42.48 -9.86
CA GLY A 124 38.12 -43.70 -9.43
C GLY A 124 36.58 -43.69 -9.56
N ALA A 125 35.97 -42.55 -9.92
CA ALA A 125 34.53 -42.36 -9.97
C ALA A 125 34.03 -42.34 -11.43
N SER A 126 34.17 -43.50 -12.08
CA SER A 126 33.47 -43.98 -13.28
C SER A 126 33.14 -42.97 -14.41
N ASP A 127 33.81 -43.15 -15.54
CA ASP A 127 33.72 -42.57 -16.90
C ASP A 127 32.34 -42.16 -17.48
N TRP A 128 31.21 -42.43 -16.84
CA TRP A 128 29.88 -42.17 -17.42
C TRP A 128 29.31 -40.77 -17.11
N LEU A 129 29.99 -39.98 -16.27
CA LEU A 129 29.46 -38.71 -15.75
C LEU A 129 29.89 -37.44 -16.51
N VAL A 130 30.77 -37.53 -17.51
CA VAL A 130 31.35 -36.32 -18.14
C VAL A 130 31.04 -36.26 -19.63
N PHE A 131 30.20 -35.30 -20.00
CA PHE A 131 30.05 -34.83 -21.37
C PHE A 131 31.34 -34.07 -21.76
N ASP A 132 31.95 -34.51 -22.85
CA ASP A 132 33.16 -33.95 -23.45
C ASP A 132 33.02 -32.45 -23.76
N SER A 133 33.75 -31.60 -23.03
CA SER A 133 33.89 -30.17 -23.33
C SER A 133 35.28 -29.93 -23.93
N ALA A 134 35.33 -29.85 -25.25
CA ALA A 134 36.53 -29.63 -26.04
C ALA A 134 37.24 -28.30 -25.71
N SER A 135 38.56 -28.38 -25.80
CA SER A 135 39.62 -27.39 -25.55
C SER A 135 39.49 -26.01 -26.22
N GLN A 136 39.70 -24.93 -25.45
CA GLN A 136 40.53 -23.78 -25.86
C GLN A 136 40.87 -22.89 -24.63
N ALA A 137 42.06 -23.08 -24.06
CA ALA A 137 42.61 -22.26 -22.97
C ALA A 137 43.83 -21.51 -23.53
N ASP A 138 43.65 -20.23 -23.87
CA ASP A 138 44.59 -19.47 -24.71
C ASP A 138 45.78 -18.91 -23.90
N TRP A 139 45.58 -18.54 -22.62
CA TRP A 139 46.61 -17.87 -21.82
C TRP A 139 47.41 -18.85 -20.96
N SER A 140 46.75 -19.87 -20.42
CA SER A 140 47.41 -20.98 -19.72
C SER A 140 48.35 -21.77 -20.64
N ALA A 141 47.97 -22.02 -21.89
CA ALA A 141 48.82 -22.62 -22.90
C ALA A 141 50.05 -21.74 -23.23
N ALA A 142 49.86 -20.42 -23.33
CA ALA A 142 50.96 -19.49 -23.55
C ALA A 142 51.96 -19.47 -22.37
N LEU A 143 51.46 -19.44 -21.12
CA LEU A 143 52.31 -19.45 -19.92
C LEU A 143 53.07 -20.77 -19.75
N GLY A 144 52.47 -21.89 -20.15
CA GLY A 144 53.14 -23.18 -20.24
C GLY A 144 54.25 -23.21 -21.28
N GLN A 145 54.00 -22.63 -22.46
CA GLN A 145 54.97 -22.56 -23.55
C GLN A 145 56.20 -21.71 -23.20
N PHE A 146 56.04 -20.66 -22.39
CA PHE A 146 57.15 -19.84 -21.89
C PHE A 146 57.83 -20.43 -20.64
N GLY A 147 57.41 -21.59 -20.14
CA GLY A 147 57.98 -22.26 -18.97
C GLY A 147 57.72 -21.53 -17.65
N PHE A 148 56.77 -20.61 -17.63
CA PHE A 148 56.43 -19.81 -16.45
C PHE A 148 55.62 -20.63 -15.43
N LEU A 149 54.86 -21.61 -15.92
CA LEU A 149 54.08 -22.57 -15.15
C LEU A 149 54.44 -23.98 -15.63
N SER A 150 54.47 -24.96 -14.74
CA SER A 150 54.72 -26.36 -15.11
C SER A 150 54.04 -27.34 -14.16
N GLY A 151 53.60 -28.49 -14.68
CA GLY A 151 52.85 -29.49 -13.93
C GLY A 151 51.55 -28.92 -13.35
N ASN A 152 51.30 -29.19 -12.07
CA ASN A 152 50.04 -28.91 -11.38
C ASN A 152 49.58 -27.44 -11.40
N SER A 153 50.50 -26.49 -11.57
CA SER A 153 50.16 -25.06 -11.67
C SER A 153 49.55 -24.69 -13.03
N LEU A 154 49.91 -25.43 -14.08
CA LEU A 154 49.44 -25.23 -15.45
C LEU A 154 48.02 -25.78 -15.60
N ASP A 155 47.75 -26.93 -14.98
CA ASP A 155 46.41 -27.54 -14.90
C ASP A 155 45.44 -26.65 -14.12
N TRP A 156 45.89 -26.08 -12.99
CA TRP A 156 45.07 -25.14 -12.22
C TRP A 156 44.81 -23.83 -12.98
N ALA A 157 45.80 -23.31 -13.70
CA ALA A 157 45.63 -22.11 -14.53
C ALA A 157 44.60 -22.34 -15.65
N ALA A 158 44.67 -23.48 -16.35
CA ALA A 158 43.70 -23.84 -17.39
C ALA A 158 42.28 -24.02 -16.84
N ALA A 159 42.14 -24.67 -15.67
CA ALA A 159 40.87 -24.84 -15.00
C ALA A 159 40.26 -23.49 -14.57
N THR A 160 41.06 -22.59 -14.01
CA THR A 160 40.59 -21.25 -13.63
C THR A 160 40.19 -20.39 -14.84
N GLU A 161 40.89 -20.51 -15.97
CA GLU A 161 40.58 -19.79 -17.21
C GLU A 161 39.24 -20.25 -17.83
N ALA A 162 39.01 -21.57 -17.87
CA ALA A 162 37.74 -22.14 -18.33
C ALA A 162 36.57 -21.77 -17.42
N PHE A 163 36.77 -21.88 -16.10
CA PHE A 163 35.77 -21.49 -15.11
C PHE A 163 35.44 -20.00 -15.18
N THR A 164 36.46 -19.13 -15.29
CA THR A 164 36.24 -17.68 -15.34
C THR A 164 35.53 -17.24 -16.61
N ARG A 165 35.84 -17.79 -17.80
CA ARG A 165 35.12 -17.41 -19.03
C ARG A 165 33.64 -17.77 -19.01
N THR A 166 33.31 -18.97 -18.53
CA THR A 166 31.95 -19.49 -18.60
C THR A 166 31.09 -18.95 -17.46
N SER A 167 31.66 -18.87 -16.26
CA SER A 167 30.89 -18.61 -15.04
C SER A 167 30.85 -17.12 -14.67
N LEU A 168 31.80 -16.26 -15.10
CA LEU A 168 31.73 -14.82 -14.80
C LEU A 168 30.55 -14.12 -15.44
N LEU A 169 30.25 -14.41 -16.71
CA LEU A 169 29.14 -13.76 -17.43
C LEU A 169 27.78 -14.19 -16.85
N GLU A 170 27.66 -15.45 -16.48
CA GLU A 170 26.44 -15.99 -15.86
C GLU A 170 26.24 -15.41 -14.46
N ILE A 171 27.28 -15.37 -13.63
CA ILE A 171 27.22 -14.78 -12.28
C ILE A 171 26.94 -13.27 -12.35
N THR A 172 27.54 -12.53 -13.28
CA THR A 172 27.29 -11.09 -13.42
C THR A 172 25.87 -10.79 -13.90
N LEU A 173 25.33 -11.58 -14.84
CA LEU A 173 23.91 -11.51 -15.23
C LEU A 173 22.99 -11.86 -14.06
N GLN A 174 23.36 -12.87 -13.27
CA GLN A 174 22.60 -13.25 -12.08
C GLN A 174 22.59 -12.14 -11.03
N VAL A 175 23.74 -11.59 -10.68
CA VAL A 175 23.79 -10.47 -9.72
C VAL A 175 23.00 -9.26 -10.23
N SER A 176 23.06 -8.97 -11.53
CA SER A 176 22.34 -7.85 -12.14
C SER A 176 20.81 -8.01 -12.08
N ILE A 177 20.29 -9.19 -12.43
CA ILE A 177 18.85 -9.48 -12.36
C ILE A 177 18.36 -9.44 -10.90
N ALA A 178 19.16 -9.95 -9.96
CA ALA A 178 18.83 -9.92 -8.53
C ALA A 178 18.71 -8.47 -8.03
N LEU A 179 19.66 -7.61 -8.39
CA LEU A 179 19.66 -6.19 -8.02
C LEU A 179 18.49 -5.43 -8.64
N LEU A 180 18.17 -5.68 -9.92
CA LEU A 180 17.01 -5.08 -10.59
C LEU A 180 15.69 -5.47 -9.90
N TYR A 181 15.57 -6.75 -9.56
CA TYR A 181 14.42 -7.27 -8.84
C TYR A 181 14.27 -6.65 -7.44
N LEU A 182 15.37 -6.56 -6.67
CA LEU A 182 15.35 -5.95 -5.34
C LEU A 182 15.03 -4.45 -5.42
N SER A 183 15.54 -3.76 -6.44
CA SER A 183 15.22 -2.37 -6.72
C SER A 183 13.71 -2.18 -7.03
N TRP A 184 13.14 -3.05 -7.86
CA TRP A 184 11.70 -3.05 -8.15
C TRP A 184 10.86 -3.27 -6.89
N LEU A 185 11.24 -4.24 -6.06
CA LEU A 185 10.57 -4.52 -4.78
C LEU A 185 10.61 -3.30 -3.84
N ALA A 186 11.78 -2.64 -3.74
CA ALA A 186 11.96 -1.43 -2.93
C ALA A 186 11.09 -0.26 -3.42
N ILE A 187 11.03 -0.04 -4.74
CA ILE A 187 10.20 1.01 -5.35
C ILE A 187 8.71 0.74 -5.11
N TRP A 188 8.26 -0.49 -5.30
CA TRP A 188 6.88 -0.88 -5.05
C TRP A 188 6.50 -0.65 -3.59
N TRP A 189 7.36 -1.05 -2.65
CA TRP A 189 7.12 -0.89 -1.22
C TRP A 189 7.09 0.57 -0.78
N ALA A 190 7.97 1.41 -1.35
CA ALA A 190 7.97 2.85 -1.12
C ALA A 190 6.69 3.54 -1.66
N ARG A 191 6.09 3.00 -2.73
CA ARG A 191 4.83 3.52 -3.29
C ARG A 191 3.62 3.11 -2.45
N ARG A 192 3.59 1.87 -1.96
CA ARG A 192 2.51 1.35 -1.12
C ARG A 192 2.43 2.05 0.24
N ARG A 193 3.57 2.33 0.88
CA ARG A 193 3.62 3.12 2.12
C ARG A 193 3.01 4.53 1.96
N ARG A 194 3.22 5.16 0.80
CA ARG A 194 2.64 6.48 0.50
C ARG A 194 1.12 6.43 0.33
N GLN A 195 0.60 5.38 -0.30
CA GLN A 195 -0.85 5.20 -0.45
C GLN A 195 -1.56 4.98 0.89
N GLY A 196 -0.94 4.25 1.83
CA GLY A 196 -1.50 4.07 3.17
C GLY A 196 -1.52 5.33 4.03
N HIS A 197 -0.55 6.24 3.86
CA HIS A 197 -0.54 7.53 4.55
C HIS A 197 -1.54 8.54 3.97
N GLY A 198 -1.85 8.48 2.66
CA GLY A 198 -2.84 9.36 2.03
C GLY A 198 -4.27 9.12 2.56
N GLN A 199 -4.64 7.85 2.79
CA GLN A 199 -5.96 7.50 3.33
C GLN A 199 -6.22 7.96 4.78
N LEU A 200 -5.17 8.26 5.56
CA LEU A 200 -5.31 8.76 6.94
C LEU A 200 -5.44 10.29 7.03
N LEU A 201 -5.22 11.01 5.93
CA LEU A 201 -5.35 12.47 5.88
C LEU A 201 -6.67 12.94 5.23
N GLU A 202 -7.42 12.03 4.61
CA GLU A 202 -8.71 12.31 3.95
C GLU A 202 -9.93 11.72 4.68
N GLY A 203 -9.74 11.04 5.82
CA GLY A 203 -10.81 10.52 6.68
C GLY A 203 -10.76 11.16 8.06
#